data_AF-A0AAV7ART3-F1
#
_entry.id   AF-A0AAV7ART3-F1
#
_cell.length_a   1.000
_cell.length_b   1.000
_cell.length_c   1.000
_cell.angle_alpha   90.00
_cell.angle_beta   90.00
_cell.angle_gamma   90.00
#
_symmetry.space_group_name_H-M   'P 1'
#
loop_
_entity.id
_entity.type
_entity.pdbx_description
1 polymer ?
#
loop_
_entity_poly.entity_id
_entity_poly.type
_entity_poly.pdbx_seq_one_letter_code
_entity_poly.pdbx_strand_id
1 'polypeptide(L)'
;QLLNIVSCLAARGKRILVLGRKHMVVPSKKWLKDDIRRLQAYADCFFLDNISLDDPFLLYACLSSGSHCCFITSDLLRDHKACLPNREIQQLFFKWQRGHQLVLPFYSGKGDVHLRPILTYDTILQNTQLSWHIPYDEVGVKRATYEVPKTWLCLRKST
;
A
#
# COMPACT_ATOMS: atom_id res chain seq x y z
N GLN A 1 -2.62 16.00 6.84
CA GLN A 1 -1.97 14.67 6.65
C GLN A 1 -1.77 14.34 5.18
N LEU A 2 -2.84 14.28 4.35
CA LEU A 2 -2.74 13.98 2.91
C LEU A 2 -1.73 14.87 2.17
N LEU A 3 -1.84 16.20 2.34
CA LEU A 3 -0.94 17.15 1.68
C LEU A 3 0.54 16.90 2.01
N ASN A 4 0.85 16.54 3.26
CA ASN A 4 2.24 16.29 3.69
C ASN A 4 2.84 15.03 3.05
N ILE A 5 2.01 14.00 2.83
CA ILE A 5 2.43 12.79 2.13
C ILE A 5 2.72 13.11 0.66
N VAL A 6 1.79 13.84 0.02
CA VAL A 6 1.93 14.23 -1.39
C VAL A 6 3.13 15.15 -1.59
N SER A 7 3.33 16.15 -0.74
CA SER A 7 4.49 17.05 -0.84
C SER A 7 5.82 16.32 -0.63
N CYS A 8 5.88 15.37 0.32
CA CYS A 8 7.07 14.55 0.55
C CYS A 8 7.40 13.66 -0.66
N LEU A 9 6.38 13.03 -1.25
CA LEU A 9 6.56 12.22 -2.47
C LEU A 9 6.97 13.07 -3.67
N ALA A 10 6.38 14.26 -3.83
CA ALA A 10 6.68 15.19 -4.91
C ALA A 10 8.13 15.70 -4.81
N ALA A 11 8.59 16.02 -3.58
CA ALA A 11 9.98 16.39 -3.33
C ALA A 11 10.99 15.27 -3.67
N ARG A 12 10.55 14.01 -3.68
CA ARG A 12 11.34 12.85 -4.12
C ARG A 12 11.17 12.54 -5.62
N GLY A 13 10.58 13.46 -6.40
CA GLY A 13 10.42 13.35 -7.85
C GLY A 13 9.45 12.26 -8.31
N LYS A 14 8.49 11.85 -7.47
CA LYS A 14 7.51 10.82 -7.83
C LYS A 14 6.36 11.43 -8.64
N ARG A 15 5.85 10.69 -9.63
CA ARG A 15 4.53 10.97 -10.25
C ARG A 15 3.44 10.46 -9.32
N ILE A 16 2.46 11.30 -9.02
CA ILE A 16 1.47 11.03 -7.97
C ILE A 16 0.08 11.22 -8.55
N LEU A 17 -0.77 10.22 -8.36
CA LEU A 17 -2.21 10.29 -8.59
C LEU A 17 -2.92 10.26 -7.23
N VAL A 18 -3.74 11.26 -6.95
CA VAL A 18 -4.63 11.27 -5.79
C VAL A 18 -6.05 10.95 -6.24
N LEU A 19 -6.55 9.81 -5.79
CA LEU A 19 -7.96 9.47 -5.87
C LEU A 19 -8.67 10.04 -4.64
N GLY A 20 -9.61 10.95 -4.87
CA GLY A 20 -10.37 11.60 -3.82
C GLY A 20 -11.87 11.56 -4.09
N ARG A 21 -12.63 12.28 -3.27
CA ARG A 21 -14.07 12.44 -3.41
C ARG A 21 -14.45 13.88 -3.69
N LYS A 22 -15.55 14.12 -4.39
CA LYS A 22 -16.04 15.48 -4.69
C LYS A 22 -16.24 16.34 -3.44
N HIS A 23 -16.62 15.75 -2.29
CA HIS A 23 -16.72 16.52 -1.03
C HIS A 23 -15.38 17.08 -0.53
N MET A 24 -14.23 16.57 -1.02
CA MET A 24 -12.91 17.10 -0.67
C MET A 24 -12.65 18.46 -1.32
N VAL A 25 -13.28 18.73 -2.46
CA VAL A 25 -13.12 19.98 -3.21
C VAL A 25 -14.05 21.09 -2.66
N VAL A 26 -15.08 20.69 -1.91
CA VAL A 26 -15.98 21.61 -1.21
C VAL A 26 -15.29 22.09 0.08
N PRO A 27 -15.04 23.39 0.25
CA PRO A 27 -14.37 23.90 1.44
C PRO A 27 -15.11 23.50 2.72
N SER A 28 -14.37 22.95 3.69
CA SER A 28 -14.90 22.55 4.98
C SER A 28 -13.81 22.66 6.05
N LYS A 29 -14.17 22.46 7.34
CA LYS A 29 -13.18 22.45 8.43
C LYS A 29 -12.06 21.40 8.21
N LYS A 30 -12.34 20.33 7.46
CA LYS A 30 -11.39 19.26 7.14
C LYS A 30 -10.62 19.51 5.84
N TRP A 31 -11.23 20.23 4.89
CA TRP A 31 -10.69 20.44 3.55
C TRP A 31 -10.56 21.93 3.27
N LEU A 32 -9.36 22.46 3.51
CA LEU A 32 -9.04 23.86 3.24
C LEU A 32 -8.81 24.05 1.73
N LYS A 33 -9.37 25.14 1.18
CA LYS A 33 -9.26 25.46 -0.26
C LYS A 33 -7.80 25.53 -0.72
N ASP A 34 -6.93 26.12 0.09
CA ASP A 34 -5.52 26.27 -0.25
C ASP A 34 -4.75 24.95 -0.18
N ASP A 35 -5.13 24.05 0.73
CA ASP A 35 -4.53 22.71 0.79
C ASP A 35 -4.88 21.89 -0.46
N ILE A 36 -6.13 21.97 -0.93
CA ILE A 36 -6.56 21.30 -2.16
C ILE A 36 -5.86 21.88 -3.39
N ARG A 37 -5.71 23.21 -3.47
CA ARG A 37 -4.93 23.85 -4.55
C ARG A 37 -3.49 23.38 -4.57
N ARG A 38 -2.84 23.29 -3.40
CA ARG A 38 -1.46 22.77 -3.28
C ARG A 38 -1.39 21.29 -3.67
N LEU A 39 -2.38 20.50 -3.27
CA LEU A 39 -2.49 19.09 -3.64
C LEU A 39 -2.51 18.92 -5.17
N GLN A 40 -3.34 19.70 -5.86
CA GLN A 40 -3.46 19.71 -7.32
C GLN A 40 -2.21 20.22 -8.04
N ALA A 41 -1.38 21.02 -7.37
CA ALA A 41 -0.10 21.46 -7.92
C ALA A 41 1.00 20.37 -7.84
N TYR A 42 0.89 19.46 -6.86
CA TYR A 42 1.87 18.39 -6.63
C TYR A 42 1.49 17.04 -7.25
N ALA A 43 0.22 16.84 -7.58
CA ALA A 43 -0.30 15.55 -8.02
C ALA A 43 -1.49 15.70 -8.98
N ASP A 44 -1.62 14.74 -9.89
CA ASP A 44 -2.84 14.56 -10.67
C ASP A 44 -3.96 14.14 -9.72
N CYS A 45 -5.09 14.83 -9.73
CA CYS A 45 -6.19 14.58 -8.81
C CYS A 45 -7.45 14.14 -9.57
N PHE A 46 -8.00 13.00 -9.19
CA PHE A 46 -9.27 12.49 -9.73
C PHE A 46 -10.29 12.34 -8.59
N PHE A 47 -11.36 13.15 -8.65
CA PHE A 47 -12.38 13.21 -7.60
C PHE A 47 -13.65 12.45 -8.01
N LEU A 48 -13.86 11.30 -7.37
CA LEU A 48 -15.01 10.43 -7.54
C LEU A 48 -16.26 10.99 -6.84
N ASP A 49 -17.44 10.52 -7.27
CA ASP A 49 -18.68 10.78 -6.56
C ASP A 49 -18.63 10.20 -5.14
N ASN A 50 -19.31 10.86 -4.19
CA ASN A 50 -19.27 10.46 -2.76
C ASN A 50 -19.89 9.08 -2.48
N ILE A 51 -20.62 8.52 -3.46
CA ILE A 51 -21.29 7.21 -3.37
C ILE A 51 -20.49 6.08 -4.06
N SER A 52 -19.44 6.39 -4.82
CA SER A 52 -18.62 5.39 -5.51
C SER A 52 -17.87 4.47 -4.55
N LEU A 53 -17.45 3.30 -5.00
CA LEU A 53 -16.43 2.50 -4.31
C LEU A 53 -15.06 3.00 -4.76
N ASP A 54 -14.15 3.33 -3.83
CA ASP A 54 -12.84 3.90 -4.19
C ASP A 54 -11.84 2.83 -4.63
N ASP A 55 -11.94 1.64 -4.04
CA ASP A 55 -10.96 0.57 -4.23
C ASP A 55 -10.84 0.10 -5.69
N PRO A 56 -11.93 -0.05 -6.49
CA PRO A 56 -11.78 -0.46 -7.89
C PRO A 56 -10.96 0.54 -8.72
N PHE A 57 -11.13 1.85 -8.49
CA PHE A 57 -10.36 2.88 -9.18
C PHE A 57 -8.90 2.86 -8.76
N LEU A 58 -8.63 2.63 -7.46
CA LEU A 58 -7.27 2.50 -6.95
C LEU A 58 -6.56 1.29 -7.56
N LEU A 59 -7.21 0.13 -7.54
CA LEU A 59 -6.69 -1.10 -8.11
C LEU A 59 -6.43 -0.95 -9.61
N TYR A 60 -7.40 -0.39 -10.34
CA TYR A 60 -7.27 -0.15 -11.78
C TYR A 60 -6.10 0.78 -12.10
N ALA A 61 -6.02 1.94 -11.43
CA ALA A 61 -4.96 2.90 -11.67
C ALA A 61 -3.57 2.30 -11.38
N CYS A 62 -3.43 1.56 -10.27
CA CYS A 62 -2.16 0.95 -9.91
C CYS A 62 -1.75 -0.17 -10.88
N LEU A 63 -2.66 -1.06 -11.25
CA LEU A 63 -2.39 -2.16 -12.18
C LEU A 63 -2.12 -1.65 -13.60
N SER A 64 -2.90 -0.69 -14.08
CA SER A 64 -2.74 -0.08 -15.40
C SER A 64 -1.44 0.72 -15.53
N SER A 65 -0.98 1.34 -14.44
CA SER A 65 0.32 2.03 -14.39
C SER A 65 1.51 1.06 -14.48
N GLY A 66 1.31 -0.24 -14.19
CA GLY A 66 2.33 -1.28 -14.29
C GLY A 66 3.06 -1.59 -12.98
N SER A 67 3.98 -2.55 -13.05
CA SER A 67 4.62 -3.18 -11.88
C SER A 67 5.54 -2.29 -11.03
N HIS A 68 5.82 -1.07 -11.47
CA HIS A 68 6.61 -0.08 -10.72
C HIS A 68 5.73 0.83 -9.87
N CYS A 69 4.41 0.81 -10.10
CA CYS A 69 3.47 1.65 -9.38
C CYS A 69 3.28 1.14 -7.96
N CYS A 70 3.17 2.04 -7.00
CA CYS A 70 2.86 1.72 -5.62
C CYS A 70 1.60 2.49 -5.20
N PHE A 71 0.88 1.97 -4.22
CA PHE A 71 -0.34 2.59 -3.72
C PHE A 71 -0.31 2.77 -2.21
N ILE A 72 -1.04 3.77 -1.72
CA ILE A 72 -1.24 4.05 -0.31
C ILE A 72 -2.75 4.01 -0.07
N THR A 73 -3.19 3.14 0.83
CA THR A 73 -4.57 3.10 1.31
C THR A 73 -4.61 2.63 2.76
N SER A 74 -5.60 3.11 3.52
CA SER A 74 -5.92 2.59 4.85
C SER A 74 -6.79 1.34 4.80
N ASP A 75 -7.40 1.03 3.65
CA ASP A 75 -8.18 -0.19 3.50
C ASP A 75 -7.26 -1.42 3.39
N LEU A 76 -7.74 -2.54 3.93
CA LEU A 76 -7.07 -3.83 3.85
C LEU A 76 -7.42 -4.59 2.56
N LEU A 77 -8.34 -4.04 1.76
CA LEU A 77 -8.87 -4.59 0.51
C LEU A 77 -9.43 -6.01 0.71
N ARG A 78 -10.05 -6.25 1.88
CA ARG A 78 -10.49 -7.59 2.28
C ARG A 78 -11.62 -8.14 1.41
N ASP A 79 -12.58 -7.29 1.09
CA ASP A 79 -13.77 -7.72 0.35
C ASP A 79 -13.44 -8.01 -1.11
N HIS A 80 -12.55 -7.22 -1.72
CA HIS A 80 -12.04 -7.47 -3.08
C HIS A 80 -11.29 -8.80 -3.20
N LYS A 81 -10.59 -9.23 -2.14
CA LYS A 81 -9.91 -10.55 -2.11
C LYS A 81 -10.91 -11.70 -2.15
N ALA A 82 -12.00 -11.58 -1.41
CA ALA A 82 -13.02 -12.62 -1.31
C ALA A 82 -13.75 -12.83 -2.65
N CYS A 83 -13.80 -11.80 -3.51
CA CYS A 83 -14.40 -11.87 -4.83
C CYS A 83 -13.50 -12.46 -5.92
N LEU A 84 -12.22 -12.77 -5.63
CA LEU A 84 -11.31 -13.34 -6.64
C LEU A 84 -11.63 -14.83 -6.91
N PRO A 85 -11.68 -15.24 -8.19
CA PRO A 85 -12.37 -16.47 -8.61
C PRO A 85 -11.65 -17.77 -8.22
N ASN A 86 -10.32 -17.73 -8.01
CA ASN A 86 -9.55 -18.92 -7.64
C ASN A 86 -8.39 -18.58 -6.68
N ARG A 87 -7.86 -19.63 -6.04
CA ARG A 87 -6.79 -19.53 -5.03
C ARG A 87 -5.47 -19.00 -5.61
N GLU A 88 -5.18 -19.31 -6.86
CA GLU A 88 -3.94 -18.87 -7.53
C GLU A 88 -3.93 -17.35 -7.73
N ILE A 89 -5.02 -16.79 -8.23
CA ILE A 89 -5.20 -15.34 -8.40
C ILE A 89 -5.19 -14.64 -7.04
N GLN A 90 -5.81 -15.24 -6.01
CA GLN A 90 -5.72 -14.72 -4.65
C GLN A 90 -4.27 -14.65 -4.16
N GLN A 91 -3.48 -15.71 -4.36
CA GLN A 91 -2.06 -15.73 -3.98
C GLN A 91 -1.25 -14.67 -4.74
N LEU A 92 -1.48 -14.51 -6.04
CA LEU A 92 -0.85 -13.47 -6.85
C LEU A 92 -1.23 -12.07 -6.37
N PHE A 93 -2.50 -11.84 -6.04
CA PHE A 93 -2.97 -10.58 -5.48
C PHE A 93 -2.30 -10.27 -4.14
N PHE A 94 -2.14 -11.27 -3.26
CA PHE A 94 -1.43 -11.10 -1.99
C PHE A 94 0.05 -10.77 -2.19
N LYS A 95 0.71 -11.44 -3.13
CA LYS A 95 2.10 -11.14 -3.50
C LYS A 95 2.22 -9.71 -4.03
N TRP A 96 1.32 -9.33 -4.95
CA TRP A 96 1.26 -7.98 -5.50
C TRP A 96 1.03 -6.93 -4.41
N GLN A 97 0.02 -7.11 -3.55
CA GLN A 97 -0.29 -6.19 -2.45
C GLN A 97 0.91 -5.97 -1.53
N ARG A 98 1.60 -7.04 -1.10
CA ARG A 98 2.81 -6.93 -0.26
C ARG A 98 3.93 -6.15 -0.93
N GLY A 99 4.07 -6.30 -2.25
CA GLY A 99 5.10 -5.64 -3.05
C GLY A 99 4.76 -4.21 -3.51
N HIS A 100 3.50 -3.76 -3.38
CA HIS A 100 3.06 -2.49 -3.98
C HIS A 100 2.32 -1.58 -2.98
N GLN A 101 1.83 -2.10 -1.84
CA GLN A 101 1.19 -1.30 -0.81
C GLN A 101 2.22 -0.65 0.11
N LEU A 102 2.31 0.67 0.05
CA LEU A 102 3.13 1.46 0.96
C LEU A 102 2.35 1.72 2.25
N VAL A 103 2.86 1.15 3.35
CA VAL A 103 2.30 1.37 4.69
C VAL A 103 2.94 2.61 5.30
N LEU A 104 2.12 3.56 5.74
CA LEU A 104 2.55 4.73 6.50
C LEU A 104 2.77 4.31 7.97
N PRO A 105 4.01 4.19 8.46
CA PRO A 105 4.24 4.15 9.89
C PRO A 105 3.82 5.51 10.47
N PHE A 106 3.19 5.46 11.63
CA PHE A 106 2.64 6.59 12.38
C PHE A 106 3.35 7.93 12.14
N TYR A 107 2.57 8.97 11.85
CA TYR A 107 3.05 10.33 11.61
C TYR A 107 3.75 10.85 12.86
N SER A 108 5.08 10.80 12.88
CA SER A 108 5.90 11.58 13.81
C SER A 108 5.67 13.04 13.47
N GLY A 109 5.21 13.85 14.42
CA GLY A 109 4.77 15.24 14.22
C GLY A 109 5.79 16.20 13.58
N LYS A 110 6.99 15.74 13.22
CA LYS A 110 8.09 16.52 12.62
C LYS A 110 8.13 16.56 11.09
N GLY A 111 7.03 16.18 10.41
CA GLY A 111 6.90 16.39 8.96
C GLY A 111 7.70 15.44 8.07
N ASP A 112 8.49 14.53 8.65
CA ASP A 112 9.19 13.51 7.88
C ASP A 112 8.29 12.28 7.68
N VAL A 113 7.84 12.09 6.44
CA VAL A 113 7.03 10.93 6.05
C VAL A 113 7.99 9.80 5.68
N HIS A 114 8.28 8.94 6.65
CA HIS A 114 9.01 7.70 6.42
C HIS A 114 8.05 6.66 5.87
N LEU A 115 8.14 6.32 4.58
CA LEU A 115 7.39 5.18 4.04
C LEU A 115 8.16 3.91 4.40
N ARG A 116 7.48 2.87 4.88
CA ARG A 116 8.14 1.57 5.05
C ARG A 116 8.65 1.09 3.69
N PRO A 117 9.93 0.70 3.57
CA PRO A 117 10.45 0.18 2.31
C PRO A 117 9.74 -1.12 1.95
N ILE A 118 9.47 -1.29 0.66
CA ILE A 118 8.97 -2.55 0.11
C ILE A 118 10.12 -3.55 0.15
N LEU A 119 9.87 -4.74 0.71
CA LEU A 119 10.85 -5.83 0.71
C LEU A 119 11.12 -6.28 -0.73
N THR A 120 12.39 -6.51 -1.06
CA THR A 120 12.79 -7.01 -2.39
C THR A 120 12.56 -8.51 -2.56
N TYR A 121 12.07 -9.18 -1.51
CA TYR A 121 11.76 -10.60 -1.45
C TYR A 121 10.34 -10.82 -0.93
N ASP A 122 9.73 -11.94 -1.32
CA ASP A 122 8.39 -12.30 -0.85
C ASP A 122 8.46 -13.10 0.45
N THR A 123 7.72 -12.68 1.48
CA THR A 123 7.66 -13.36 2.78
C THR A 123 6.64 -14.50 2.75
N ILE A 124 7.00 -15.56 2.04
CA ILE A 124 6.24 -16.81 1.95
C ILE A 124 7.13 -18.00 2.30
N LEU A 125 6.54 -19.18 2.45
CA LEU A 125 7.32 -20.42 2.48
C LEU A 125 8.09 -20.55 1.16
N GLN A 126 9.41 -20.65 1.26
CA GLN A 126 10.33 -20.77 0.13
C GLN A 126 11.19 -22.00 0.31
N ASN A 127 11.51 -22.69 -0.78
CA ASN A 127 12.45 -23.81 -0.76
C ASN A 127 13.41 -23.75 -1.95
N THR A 128 14.55 -24.40 -1.75
CA THR A 128 15.49 -24.77 -2.80
C THR A 128 15.73 -26.28 -2.68
N GLN A 129 16.56 -26.86 -3.54
CA GLN A 129 16.95 -28.27 -3.41
C GLN A 129 17.66 -28.58 -2.08
N LEU A 130 18.28 -27.58 -1.44
CA LEU A 130 19.14 -27.77 -0.26
C LEU A 130 18.61 -27.09 1.00
N SER A 131 17.59 -26.24 0.89
CA SER A 131 17.13 -25.41 2.02
C SER A 131 15.64 -25.13 2.01
N TRP A 132 15.08 -24.93 3.20
CA TRP A 132 13.73 -24.40 3.40
C TRP A 132 13.80 -23.13 4.23
N HIS A 133 13.02 -22.13 3.85
CA HIS A 133 12.84 -20.87 4.57
C HIS A 133 11.34 -20.73 4.89
N ILE A 134 11.01 -20.79 6.16
CA ILE A 134 9.63 -20.75 6.65
C ILE A 134 9.47 -19.50 7.51
N PRO A 135 8.71 -18.49 7.07
CA PRO A 135 8.47 -17.32 7.87
C PRO A 135 7.42 -17.65 8.94
N TYR A 136 7.65 -17.23 10.18
CA TYR A 136 6.77 -17.53 11.32
C TYR A 136 6.64 -16.31 12.23
N ASP A 137 5.56 -16.23 12.99
CA ASP A 137 5.38 -15.22 14.04
C ASP A 137 5.88 -15.77 15.38
N GLU A 138 6.56 -14.93 16.15
CA GLU A 138 6.91 -15.27 17.53
C GLU A 138 5.65 -15.38 18.40
N VAL A 139 5.74 -16.18 19.45
CA VAL A 139 4.62 -16.42 20.36
C VAL A 139 4.16 -15.10 20.98
N GLY A 140 2.87 -14.80 20.87
CA GLY A 140 2.27 -13.57 21.40
C GLY A 140 2.28 -12.37 20.44
N VAL A 141 2.93 -12.47 19.28
CA VAL A 141 2.89 -11.42 18.26
C VAL A 141 1.57 -11.49 17.48
N LYS A 142 0.71 -10.49 17.66
CA LYS A 142 -0.49 -10.30 16.81
C LYS A 142 -0.14 -9.39 15.66
N ARG A 143 -0.23 -9.93 14.44
CA ARG A 143 0.05 -9.22 13.21
C ARG A 143 -1.24 -8.86 12.47
N ALA A 144 -1.28 -7.69 11.83
CA ALA A 144 -2.37 -7.36 10.93
C ALA A 144 -2.29 -8.18 9.62
N THR A 145 -3.40 -8.38 8.93
CA THR A 145 -3.47 -9.27 7.74
C THR A 145 -2.59 -8.86 6.55
N TYR A 146 -2.14 -7.60 6.51
CA TYR A 146 -1.28 -7.04 5.46
C TYR A 146 0.20 -6.97 5.86
N GLU A 147 0.51 -7.11 7.14
CA GLU A 147 1.89 -7.20 7.59
C GLU A 147 2.41 -8.62 7.34
N VAL A 148 3.74 -8.78 7.33
CA VAL A 148 4.42 -10.06 7.09
C VAL A 148 5.24 -10.48 8.31
N PRO A 149 5.47 -11.79 8.53
CA PRO A 149 6.35 -12.24 9.60
C PRO A 149 7.77 -11.70 9.37
N LYS A 150 8.47 -11.36 10.46
CA LYS A 150 9.84 -10.84 10.39
C LYS A 150 10.90 -11.90 10.70
N THR A 151 10.49 -12.97 11.36
CA THR A 151 11.34 -14.09 11.75
C THR A 151 11.21 -15.25 10.76
N TRP A 152 12.33 -15.93 10.54
CA TRP A 152 12.46 -17.01 9.56
C TRP A 152 13.14 -18.21 10.18
N LEU A 153 12.54 -19.39 10.01
CA LEU A 153 13.18 -20.66 10.25
C LEU A 153 13.93 -21.07 8.97
N CYS A 154 15.24 -21.24 9.07
CA CYS A 154 16.08 -21.71 7.98
C CYS A 154 16.51 -23.15 8.25
N LEU A 155 16.07 -24.08 7.41
CA LEU A 155 16.52 -25.48 7.43
C LEU A 155 17.48 -25.68 6.25
N ARG A 156 18.63 -26.30 6.49
CA ARG A 156 19.61 -26.63 5.45
C ARG A 156 20.01 -28.09 5.56
N LYS A 157 20.12 -28.77 4.43
CA LYS A 157 20.70 -30.11 4.38
C LYS A 157 22.20 -29.98 4.71
N SER A 158 22.67 -30.68 5.73
CA SER A 158 24.13 -30.80 5.95
C SER A 158 24.70 -31.55 4.75
N THR A 159 25.68 -30.94 4.08
CA THR A 159 26.57 -31.62 3.15
C THR A 159 27.45 -32.61 3.88
#